data_AF-A0A662W0W2-F1
#
_entry.id   AF-A0A662W0W2-F1
#
_cell.length_a   1.000
_cell.length_b   1.000
_cell.length_c   1.000
_cell.angle_alpha   90.00
_cell.angle_beta   90.00
_cell.angle_gamma   90.00
#
_symmetry.space_group_name_H-M   'P 1'
#
loop_
_entity.id
_entity.type
_entity.pdbx_description
1 polymer ?
#
loop_
_entity_poly.entity_id
_entity_poly.type
_entity_poly.pdbx_seq_one_letter_code
_entity_poly.pdbx_strand_id
1 'polypeptide(L)'
;MIIKSLKLENIRSYERASIEFPLGTILFEGDVGSGKSTILLAIEFALFGLGNQKGASLLRTGTKEGSVTLKFEVDGKEYEVHRSLVRRGRSVQQGDDGYIKSSEGVKHLSPSELKHESLDILKFNEPPNPKAQSVIYRYAVYTPQEEMKAILWARPDQRLQTLRKAFRIEDYRIAVDNASNLAKLISRKVTFLNGQIADLEDKKKLVEEKQKAVKENEKLLEKYITEEKELREKLEKTKNELKELREDEKRLRKAEAEVPLLTKQIEEKNKQIEKLTSEIDELNQEIASELQPEIEKLSKIERPTEKDIATIEQELKELREKEKGLRKLEATIEAKINDYRSIEQNKVCPTCDRPADPQEFKAKIEAKLAEKKKVSQKVVG
;
A
#
# COMPACT_ATOMS: atom_id res chain seq x y z
N MET A 1 90.47 12.81 5.06
CA MET A 1 91.11 11.73 4.28
C MET A 1 92.60 12.03 4.18
N ILE A 2 93.46 11.04 4.43
CA ILE A 2 94.92 11.12 4.27
C ILE A 2 95.36 9.95 3.38
N ILE A 3 96.02 10.22 2.26
CA ILE A 3 96.56 9.17 1.39
C ILE A 3 97.88 8.67 1.98
N LYS A 4 98.08 7.34 2.02
CA LYS A 4 99.28 6.72 2.61
C LYS A 4 100.17 6.09 1.54
N SER A 5 99.60 5.33 0.61
CA SER A 5 100.36 4.69 -0.47
C SER A 5 99.52 4.41 -1.70
N LEU A 6 100.14 4.41 -2.87
CA LEU A 6 99.54 4.04 -4.14
C LEU A 6 100.41 3.00 -4.84
N LYS A 7 99.83 1.86 -5.20
CA LYS A 7 100.46 0.84 -6.05
C LYS A 7 99.77 0.85 -7.41
N LEU A 8 100.58 0.89 -8.47
CA LEU A 8 100.15 0.92 -9.86
C LEU A 8 100.75 -0.26 -10.60
N GLU A 9 99.93 -0.95 -11.39
CA GLU A 9 100.40 -1.96 -12.34
C GLU A 9 99.75 -1.71 -13.71
N ASN A 10 100.57 -1.51 -14.74
CA ASN A 10 100.15 -1.25 -16.13
C ASN A 10 99.14 -0.09 -16.27
N ILE A 11 99.41 1.04 -15.63
CA ILE A 11 98.58 2.25 -15.69
C ILE A 11 99.34 3.36 -16.42
N ARG A 12 98.87 3.71 -17.63
CA ARG A 12 99.51 4.68 -18.55
C ARG A 12 101.04 4.51 -18.60
N SER A 13 101.80 5.50 -18.13
CA SER A 13 103.26 5.52 -18.15
C SER A 13 103.91 4.52 -17.18
N TYR A 14 103.17 4.00 -16.19
CA TYR A 14 103.70 3.09 -15.16
C TYR A 14 103.45 1.62 -15.52
N GLU A 15 104.51 0.82 -15.59
CA GLU A 15 104.43 -0.66 -15.66
C GLU A 15 104.22 -1.25 -14.27
N ARG A 16 105.06 -0.85 -13.31
CA ARG A 16 104.89 -1.12 -11.89
C ARG A 16 105.46 0.03 -11.09
N ALA A 17 104.69 0.55 -10.15
CA ALA A 17 105.15 1.58 -9.22
C ALA A 17 104.49 1.42 -7.85
N SER A 18 105.24 1.74 -6.81
CA SER A 18 104.74 1.85 -5.43
C SER A 18 105.20 3.20 -4.90
N ILE A 19 104.26 4.07 -4.56
CA ILE A 19 104.50 5.44 -4.10
C ILE A 19 103.98 5.55 -2.67
N GLU A 20 104.82 6.01 -1.75
CA GLU A 20 104.42 6.35 -0.39
C GLU A 20 104.20 7.85 -0.25
N PHE A 21 103.16 8.24 0.48
CA PHE A 21 102.77 9.63 0.67
C PHE A 21 103.00 10.00 2.13
N PRO A 22 104.14 10.65 2.45
CA PRO A 22 104.38 11.16 3.79
C PRO A 22 103.40 12.29 4.13
N LEU A 23 103.21 12.53 5.43
CA LEU A 23 102.46 13.71 5.88
C LEU A 23 103.21 14.98 5.51
N GLY A 24 102.49 15.96 4.94
CA GLY A 24 103.04 17.25 4.57
C GLY A 24 102.72 17.64 3.13
N THR A 25 103.51 18.57 2.59
CA THR A 25 103.38 19.04 1.21
C THR A 25 104.32 18.23 0.31
N ILE A 26 103.76 17.62 -0.74
CA ILE A 26 104.51 16.79 -1.70
C ILE A 26 104.48 17.48 -3.06
N LEU A 27 105.65 17.67 -3.67
CA LEU A 27 105.79 18.18 -5.04
C LEU A 27 106.08 17.02 -6.00
N PHE A 28 105.26 16.88 -7.04
CA PHE A 28 105.56 15.99 -8.17
C PHE A 28 106.27 16.80 -9.27
N GLU A 29 107.58 16.63 -9.39
CA GLU A 29 108.39 17.26 -10.42
C GLU A 29 108.72 16.29 -11.56
N GLY A 30 108.88 16.83 -12.78
CA GLY A 30 109.35 16.07 -13.95
C GLY A 30 108.86 16.69 -15.26
N ASP A 31 109.18 16.06 -16.39
CA ASP A 31 108.80 16.56 -17.71
C ASP A 31 107.32 16.31 -18.06
N VAL A 32 106.83 17.00 -19.09
CA VAL A 32 105.51 16.71 -19.67
C VAL A 32 105.49 15.26 -20.16
N GLY A 33 104.46 14.50 -19.76
CA GLY A 33 104.33 13.08 -20.10
C GLY A 33 105.02 12.11 -19.15
N SER A 34 105.75 12.59 -18.12
CA SER A 34 106.44 11.73 -17.14
C SER A 34 105.51 10.90 -16.24
N GLY A 35 104.19 11.14 -16.28
CA GLY A 35 103.20 10.38 -15.51
C GLY A 35 102.67 11.07 -14.25
N LYS A 36 103.07 12.32 -13.96
CA LYS A 36 102.57 13.08 -12.78
C LYS A 36 101.05 13.06 -12.64
N SER A 37 100.33 13.46 -13.70
CA SER A 37 98.86 13.46 -13.69
C SER A 37 98.25 12.06 -13.60
N THR A 38 98.99 11.02 -14.01
CA THR A 38 98.56 9.63 -13.91
C THR A 38 98.43 9.20 -12.45
N ILE A 39 99.29 9.68 -11.55
CA ILE A 39 99.20 9.40 -10.11
C ILE A 39 97.84 9.88 -9.57
N LEU A 40 97.49 11.13 -9.85
CA LEU A 40 96.24 11.74 -9.37
C LEU A 40 95.00 11.08 -9.98
N LEU A 41 95.04 10.75 -11.27
CA LEU A 41 93.98 10.02 -11.96
C LEU A 41 93.81 8.59 -11.45
N ALA A 42 94.90 7.92 -11.09
CA ALA A 42 94.85 6.58 -10.52
C ALA A 42 94.22 6.59 -9.12
N ILE A 43 94.50 7.61 -8.30
CA ILE A 43 93.83 7.80 -7.00
C ILE A 43 92.32 8.01 -7.20
N GLU A 44 91.92 8.90 -8.12
CA GLU A 44 90.50 9.11 -8.46
C GLU A 44 89.84 7.81 -8.94
N PHE A 45 90.52 7.05 -9.79
CA PHE A 45 90.05 5.75 -10.27
C PHE A 45 89.89 4.74 -9.14
N ALA A 46 90.86 4.62 -8.23
CA ALA A 46 90.81 3.68 -7.11
C ALA A 46 89.56 3.92 -6.24
N LEU A 47 89.26 5.19 -5.94
CA LEU A 47 88.12 5.57 -5.11
C LEU A 47 86.79 5.41 -5.87
N PHE A 48 86.66 5.99 -7.07
CA PHE A 48 85.35 6.17 -7.72
C PHE A 48 85.13 5.36 -9.00
N GLY A 49 86.15 4.64 -9.46
CA GLY A 49 86.13 3.92 -10.73
C GLY A 49 86.28 4.85 -11.94
N LEU A 50 85.83 4.38 -13.11
CA LEU A 50 86.06 5.09 -14.38
C LEU A 50 85.25 6.39 -14.54
N GLY A 51 84.11 6.53 -13.86
CA GLY A 51 83.19 7.66 -14.08
C GLY A 51 82.89 7.85 -15.58
N ASN A 52 83.18 9.06 -16.09
CA ASN A 52 83.02 9.41 -17.51
C ASN A 52 84.25 9.07 -18.39
N GLN A 53 85.36 8.60 -17.80
CA GLN A 53 86.58 8.28 -18.55
C GLN A 53 86.50 6.89 -19.19
N LYS A 54 87.05 6.76 -20.40
CA LYS A 54 87.19 5.44 -21.05
C LYS A 54 88.32 4.66 -20.38
N GLY A 55 88.09 3.39 -20.01
CA GLY A 55 89.15 2.55 -19.41
C GLY A 55 90.40 2.42 -20.28
N ALA A 56 90.25 2.50 -21.60
CA ALA A 56 91.37 2.47 -22.56
C ALA A 56 92.31 3.68 -22.44
N SER A 57 91.85 4.78 -21.82
CA SER A 57 92.68 5.96 -21.56
C SER A 57 93.52 5.83 -20.28
N LEU A 58 93.25 4.83 -19.44
CA LEU A 58 93.95 4.61 -18.17
C LEU A 58 94.84 3.36 -18.22
N LEU A 59 94.36 2.27 -18.82
CA LEU A 59 95.15 1.06 -19.05
C LEU A 59 96.32 1.33 -20.00
N ARG A 60 97.53 0.86 -19.64
CA ARG A 60 98.73 0.98 -20.48
C ARG A 60 98.52 0.35 -21.87
N THR A 61 99.06 0.98 -22.90
CA THR A 61 99.00 0.47 -24.27
C THR A 61 99.78 -0.84 -24.39
N GLY A 62 99.19 -1.83 -25.06
CA GLY A 62 99.83 -3.14 -25.28
C GLY A 62 99.60 -4.16 -24.16
N THR A 63 99.02 -3.77 -23.02
CA THR A 63 98.73 -4.70 -21.92
C THR A 63 97.27 -5.15 -21.93
N LYS A 64 97.05 -6.35 -21.38
CA LYS A 64 95.70 -6.95 -21.23
C LYS A 64 95.02 -6.53 -19.94
N GLU A 65 95.80 -6.31 -18.88
CA GLU A 65 95.30 -6.03 -17.54
C GLU A 65 96.16 -4.98 -16.84
N GLY A 66 95.57 -4.28 -15.88
CA GLY A 66 96.26 -3.33 -15.00
C GLY A 66 95.45 -3.09 -13.73
N SER A 67 96.10 -2.62 -12.67
CA SER A 67 95.47 -2.46 -11.37
C SER A 67 95.97 -1.23 -10.62
N VAL A 68 95.13 -0.74 -9.72
CA VAL A 68 95.45 0.32 -8.77
C VAL A 68 95.04 -0.13 -7.38
N THR A 69 95.98 -0.04 -6.44
CA THR A 69 95.71 -0.25 -5.01
C THR A 69 96.06 1.01 -4.25
N LEU A 70 95.08 1.60 -3.57
CA LEU A 70 95.23 2.83 -2.80
C LEU A 70 95.01 2.52 -1.32
N LYS A 71 95.98 2.89 -0.48
CA LYS A 71 95.82 2.93 0.97
C LYS A 71 95.61 4.35 1.44
N PHE A 72 94.60 4.55 2.27
CA PHE A 72 94.25 5.86 2.82
C PHE A 72 93.62 5.71 4.20
N GLU A 73 93.55 6.83 4.92
CA GLU A 73 93.02 6.93 6.28
C GLU A 73 91.87 7.94 6.32
N VAL A 74 90.79 7.60 7.01
CA VAL A 74 89.66 8.49 7.29
C VAL A 74 89.27 8.32 8.75
N ASP A 75 89.16 9.43 9.49
CA ASP A 75 88.78 9.46 10.91
C ASP A 75 89.59 8.46 11.79
N GLY A 76 90.90 8.36 11.53
CA GLY A 76 91.81 7.45 12.26
C GLY A 76 91.72 5.98 11.86
N LYS A 77 90.89 5.62 10.86
CA LYS A 77 90.74 4.25 10.35
C LYS A 77 91.42 4.09 9.01
N GLU A 78 92.21 3.02 8.86
CA GLU A 78 92.89 2.70 7.60
C GLU A 78 92.01 1.85 6.68
N TYR A 79 92.08 2.19 5.40
CA TYR A 79 91.38 1.51 4.32
C TYR A 79 92.34 1.25 3.16
N GLU A 80 92.14 0.12 2.49
CA GLU A 80 92.81 -0.20 1.23
C GLU A 80 91.74 -0.54 0.19
N VAL A 81 91.75 0.18 -0.94
CA VAL A 81 90.86 -0.09 -2.07
C VAL A 81 91.67 -0.57 -3.26
N HIS A 82 91.19 -1.64 -3.88
CA HIS A 82 91.79 -2.22 -5.08
C HIS A 82 90.78 -2.25 -6.22
N ARG A 83 91.24 -1.83 -7.40
CA ARG A 83 90.47 -1.94 -8.65
C ARG A 83 91.39 -2.37 -9.79
N SER A 84 90.88 -3.21 -10.68
CA SER A 84 91.56 -3.60 -11.90
C SER A 84 90.83 -3.12 -13.16
N LEU A 85 91.56 -3.13 -14.26
CA LEU A 85 91.08 -2.93 -15.62
C LEU A 85 91.45 -4.14 -16.47
N VAL A 86 90.50 -4.64 -17.24
CA VAL A 86 90.67 -5.78 -18.13
C VAL A 86 90.28 -5.40 -19.55
N ARG A 87 91.16 -5.69 -20.50
CA ARG A 87 90.92 -5.50 -21.94
C ARG A 87 90.13 -6.69 -22.49
N ARG A 88 88.90 -6.41 -22.94
CA ARG A 88 88.05 -7.37 -23.66
C ARG A 88 87.85 -6.90 -25.09
N GLY A 89 88.58 -7.52 -26.02
CA GLY A 89 88.62 -7.14 -27.43
C GLY A 89 89.14 -5.71 -27.63
N ARG A 90 88.30 -4.85 -28.23
CA ARG A 90 88.62 -3.42 -28.45
C ARG A 90 88.26 -2.52 -27.27
N SER A 91 87.60 -3.04 -26.23
CA SER A 91 87.15 -2.28 -25.07
C SER A 91 87.96 -2.61 -23.82
N VAL A 92 88.00 -1.67 -22.88
CA VAL A 92 88.61 -1.87 -21.55
C VAL A 92 87.54 -1.58 -20.52
N GLN A 93 87.33 -2.53 -19.61
CA GLN A 93 86.31 -2.50 -18.57
C GLN A 93 86.99 -2.65 -17.20
N GLN A 94 86.26 -2.34 -16.12
CA GLN A 94 86.73 -2.69 -14.78
C GLN A 94 86.66 -4.21 -14.58
N GLY A 95 87.64 -4.80 -13.91
CA GLY A 95 87.59 -6.21 -13.53
C GLY A 95 86.69 -6.46 -12.33
N ASP A 96 86.47 -7.75 -12.07
CA ASP A 96 85.53 -8.24 -11.05
C ASP A 96 86.25 -8.63 -9.72
N ASP A 97 87.55 -8.35 -9.62
CA ASP A 97 88.43 -8.65 -8.47
C ASP A 97 88.58 -7.49 -7.49
N GLY A 98 87.80 -6.42 -7.64
CA GLY A 98 87.89 -5.25 -6.79
C GLY A 98 87.45 -5.52 -5.35
N TYR A 99 88.13 -4.87 -4.41
CA TYR A 99 87.86 -5.03 -2.97
C TYR A 99 88.13 -3.75 -2.17
N ILE A 100 87.51 -3.65 -1.00
CA ILE A 100 87.86 -2.71 0.07
C ILE A 100 88.23 -3.52 1.31
N LYS A 101 89.40 -3.23 1.86
CA LYS A 101 89.91 -3.79 3.12
C LYS A 101 89.86 -2.73 4.21
N SER A 102 89.37 -3.12 5.38
CA SER A 102 89.32 -2.29 6.60
C SER A 102 89.77 -3.12 7.80
N SER A 103 89.70 -2.56 9.01
CA SER A 103 89.95 -3.29 10.26
C SER A 103 89.01 -4.48 10.49
N GLU A 104 87.83 -4.48 9.86
CA GLU A 104 86.81 -5.53 9.99
C GLU A 104 87.03 -6.71 9.02
N GLY A 105 87.91 -6.56 8.04
CA GLY A 105 88.20 -7.58 7.03
C GLY A 105 88.22 -7.04 5.60
N VAL A 106 88.20 -7.96 4.63
CA VAL A 106 88.21 -7.67 3.18
C VAL A 106 86.81 -7.92 2.60
N LYS A 107 86.23 -6.92 1.96
CA LYS A 107 84.97 -7.03 1.20
C LYS A 107 85.27 -7.02 -0.29
N HIS A 108 84.95 -8.11 -1.00
CA HIS A 108 84.95 -8.16 -2.46
C HIS A 108 83.62 -7.63 -2.98
N LEU A 109 83.67 -6.67 -3.91
CA LEU A 109 82.51 -5.86 -4.28
C LEU A 109 82.54 -5.58 -5.79
N SER A 110 81.37 -5.44 -6.40
CA SER A 110 81.28 -5.00 -7.79
C SER A 110 81.76 -3.55 -7.96
N PRO A 111 82.11 -3.09 -9.18
CA PRO A 111 82.55 -1.72 -9.40
C PRO A 111 81.60 -0.62 -8.88
N SER A 112 80.29 -0.89 -8.90
CA SER A 112 79.23 -0.02 -8.41
C SER A 112 79.20 0.04 -6.88
N GLU A 113 79.26 -1.12 -6.23
CA GLU A 113 79.27 -1.24 -4.77
C GLU A 113 80.55 -0.68 -4.17
N LEU A 114 81.71 -0.89 -4.82
CA LEU A 114 82.97 -0.27 -4.42
C LEU A 114 82.88 1.26 -4.41
N LYS A 115 82.19 1.83 -5.41
CA LYS A 115 81.99 3.28 -5.47
C LYS A 115 81.08 3.74 -4.31
N HIS A 116 80.00 3.01 -4.06
CA HIS A 116 79.08 3.30 -2.95
C HIS A 116 79.81 3.28 -1.60
N GLU A 117 80.51 2.20 -1.30
CA GLU A 117 81.28 2.04 -0.05
C GLU A 117 82.39 3.10 0.06
N SER A 118 83.07 3.44 -1.04
CA SER A 118 84.07 4.52 -1.02
C SER A 118 83.45 5.89 -0.73
N LEU A 119 82.26 6.19 -1.27
CA LEU A 119 81.53 7.42 -0.97
C LEU A 119 81.08 7.45 0.51
N ASP A 120 80.61 6.33 1.05
CA ASP A 120 80.19 6.21 2.45
C ASP A 120 81.37 6.40 3.42
N ILE A 121 82.50 5.74 3.15
CA ILE A 121 83.74 5.88 3.94
C ILE A 121 84.22 7.34 3.94
N LEU A 122 84.22 7.98 2.77
CA LEU A 122 84.63 9.38 2.62
C LEU A 122 83.56 10.38 3.11
N LYS A 123 82.35 9.90 3.41
CA LYS A 123 81.18 10.72 3.77
C LYS A 123 80.82 11.73 2.67
N PHE A 124 81.04 11.37 1.41
CA PHE A 124 80.71 12.19 0.26
C PHE A 124 79.26 11.95 -0.13
N ASN A 125 78.42 12.98 0.03
CA ASN A 125 77.01 12.90 -0.31
C ASN A 125 76.77 13.11 -1.81
N GLU A 126 76.95 12.05 -2.58
CA GLU A 126 76.79 12.07 -4.03
C GLU A 126 76.07 10.82 -4.53
N PRO A 127 75.35 10.90 -5.65
CA PRO A 127 74.68 9.73 -6.19
C PRO A 127 75.71 8.64 -6.53
N PRO A 128 75.48 7.38 -6.11
CA PRO A 128 76.42 6.27 -6.30
C PRO A 128 76.48 5.77 -7.75
N ASN A 129 75.97 6.54 -8.71
CA ASN A 129 75.97 6.19 -10.13
C ASN A 129 77.41 5.88 -10.59
N PRO A 130 77.73 4.65 -11.02
CA PRO A 130 79.10 4.23 -11.38
C PRO A 130 79.72 5.04 -12.52
N LYS A 131 78.88 5.66 -13.36
CA LYS A 131 79.30 6.49 -14.49
C LYS A 131 79.49 7.96 -14.11
N ALA A 132 78.98 8.40 -12.97
CA ALA A 132 79.17 9.78 -12.54
C ALA A 132 80.58 9.98 -11.95
N GLN A 133 81.16 11.17 -12.14
CA GLN A 133 82.34 11.60 -11.39
C GLN A 133 81.93 12.11 -10.01
N SER A 134 82.86 12.03 -9.05
CA SER A 134 82.68 12.71 -7.75
C SER A 134 82.93 14.20 -7.94
N VAL A 135 81.88 14.99 -7.81
CA VAL A 135 81.92 16.45 -7.88
C VAL A 135 82.56 17.00 -6.61
N ILE A 136 82.23 16.46 -5.44
CA ILE A 136 82.84 16.84 -4.16
C ILE A 136 84.36 16.64 -4.22
N TYR A 137 84.83 15.46 -4.64
CA TYR A 137 86.26 15.18 -4.77
C TYR A 137 86.93 16.17 -5.71
N ARG A 138 86.31 16.45 -6.86
CA ARG A 138 86.86 17.37 -7.88
C ARG A 138 86.95 18.82 -7.42
N TYR A 139 86.02 19.25 -6.58
CA TYR A 139 85.95 20.62 -6.09
C TYR A 139 86.80 20.83 -4.82
N ALA A 140 86.89 19.83 -3.94
CA ALA A 140 87.46 20.00 -2.61
C ALA A 140 88.82 19.30 -2.39
N VAL A 141 89.13 18.24 -3.15
CA VAL A 141 90.32 17.41 -2.93
C VAL A 141 91.30 17.47 -4.10
N TYR A 142 90.82 17.23 -5.32
CA TYR A 142 91.65 17.22 -6.52
C TYR A 142 90.92 17.84 -7.70
N THR A 143 91.33 19.03 -8.12
CA THR A 143 90.86 19.62 -9.37
C THR A 143 91.88 19.35 -10.47
N PRO A 144 91.50 18.66 -11.56
CA PRO A 144 92.40 18.48 -12.70
C PRO A 144 92.89 19.81 -13.28
N GLN A 145 94.03 19.76 -13.96
CA GLN A 145 94.61 20.93 -14.61
C GLN A 145 93.58 21.57 -15.57
N GLU A 146 93.52 22.91 -15.60
CA GLU A 146 92.54 23.73 -16.33
C GLU A 146 91.06 23.60 -15.89
N GLU A 147 90.65 22.58 -15.13
CA GLU A 147 89.25 22.44 -14.67
C GLU A 147 88.88 23.45 -13.58
N MET A 148 89.85 24.05 -12.89
CA MET A 148 89.58 25.10 -11.89
C MET A 148 88.89 26.33 -12.49
N LYS A 149 89.18 26.67 -13.75
CA LYS A 149 88.50 27.76 -14.47
C LYS A 149 87.01 27.45 -14.67
N ALA A 150 86.66 26.20 -14.96
CA ALA A 150 85.27 25.79 -15.13
C ALA A 150 84.46 25.95 -13.83
N ILE A 151 85.08 25.69 -12.68
CA ILE A 151 84.47 25.91 -11.36
C ILE A 151 84.26 27.40 -11.09
N LEU A 152 85.26 28.24 -11.39
CA LEU A 152 85.22 29.69 -11.14
C LEU A 152 84.26 30.43 -12.08
N TRP A 153 84.14 29.97 -13.33
CA TRP A 153 83.29 30.58 -14.36
C TRP A 153 81.89 30.00 -14.44
N ALA A 154 81.58 28.95 -13.66
CA ALA A 154 80.23 28.43 -13.54
C ALA A 154 79.27 29.53 -13.03
N ARG A 155 78.01 29.50 -13.51
CA ARG A 155 76.99 30.44 -13.05
C ARG A 155 76.79 30.31 -11.54
N PRO A 156 76.53 31.42 -10.82
CA PRO A 156 76.35 31.40 -9.36
C PRO A 156 75.37 30.32 -8.88
N ASP A 157 74.24 30.15 -9.57
CA ASP A 157 73.23 29.14 -9.23
C ASP A 157 73.73 27.70 -9.38
N GLN A 158 74.50 27.41 -10.44
CA GLN A 158 75.05 26.08 -10.67
C GLN A 158 76.12 25.74 -9.63
N ARG A 159 76.99 26.69 -9.32
CA ARG A 159 78.00 26.54 -8.26
C ARG A 159 77.33 26.32 -6.90
N LEU A 160 76.30 27.11 -6.60
CA LEU A 160 75.51 26.97 -5.38
C LEU A 160 74.80 25.62 -5.33
N GLN A 161 74.26 25.12 -6.44
CA GLN A 161 73.64 23.80 -6.51
C GLN A 161 74.65 22.67 -6.26
N THR A 162 75.86 22.77 -6.82
CA THR A 162 76.95 21.82 -6.55
C THR A 162 77.29 21.79 -5.05
N LEU A 163 77.44 22.95 -4.42
CA LEU A 163 77.68 23.04 -2.97
C LEU A 163 76.49 22.52 -2.17
N ARG A 164 75.25 22.82 -2.56
CA ARG A 164 74.04 22.33 -1.88
C ARG A 164 73.94 20.81 -1.93
N LYS A 165 74.29 20.18 -3.04
CA LYS A 165 74.38 18.72 -3.16
C LYS A 165 75.47 18.15 -2.25
N ALA A 166 76.65 18.78 -2.27
CA ALA A 166 77.78 18.38 -1.43
C ALA A 166 77.44 18.41 0.08
N PHE A 167 76.74 19.45 0.52
CA PHE A 167 76.38 19.67 1.92
C PHE A 167 74.99 19.13 2.33
N ARG A 168 74.31 18.35 1.48
CA ARG A 168 72.92 17.87 1.74
C ARG A 168 71.88 18.97 1.96
N ILE A 169 72.18 20.21 1.58
CA ILE A 169 71.24 21.33 1.70
C ILE A 169 70.08 21.15 0.71
N GLU A 170 70.33 20.43 -0.39
CA GLU A 170 69.31 20.07 -1.38
C GLU A 170 68.16 19.22 -0.80
N ASP A 171 68.46 18.35 0.17
CA ASP A 171 67.46 17.49 0.83
C ASP A 171 66.41 18.34 1.57
N TYR A 172 66.84 19.46 2.18
CA TYR A 172 65.93 20.40 2.85
C TYR A 172 65.02 21.12 1.85
N ARG A 173 65.54 21.50 0.68
CA ARG A 173 64.71 22.11 -0.37
C ARG A 173 63.63 21.14 -0.83
N ILE A 174 64.00 19.89 -1.08
CA ILE A 174 63.07 18.82 -1.48
C ILE A 174 62.00 18.60 -0.40
N ALA A 175 62.40 18.56 0.88
CA ALA A 175 61.48 18.42 1.99
C ALA A 175 60.45 19.57 2.05
N VAL A 176 60.91 20.81 1.88
CA VAL A 176 60.04 22.01 1.85
C VAL A 176 59.06 21.95 0.67
N ASP A 177 59.55 21.62 -0.53
CA ASP A 177 58.73 21.53 -1.73
C ASP A 177 57.64 20.46 -1.58
N ASN A 178 58.01 19.28 -1.05
CA ASN A 178 57.08 18.18 -0.78
C ASN A 178 56.03 18.56 0.28
N ALA A 179 56.45 19.19 1.38
CA ALA A 179 55.53 19.63 2.43
C ALA A 179 54.54 20.69 1.92
N SER A 180 55.01 21.63 1.10
CA SER A 180 54.17 22.65 0.46
C SER A 180 53.11 22.03 -0.47
N ASN A 181 53.51 21.05 -1.27
CA ASN A 181 52.58 20.33 -2.15
C ASN A 181 51.52 19.54 -1.36
N LEU A 182 51.92 18.87 -0.28
CA LEU A 182 51.00 18.15 0.59
C LEU A 182 50.02 19.11 1.29
N ALA A 183 50.50 20.23 1.82
CA ALA A 183 49.66 21.24 2.46
C ALA A 183 48.59 21.78 1.51
N LYS A 184 48.95 22.06 0.25
CA LYS A 184 48.00 22.47 -0.80
C LYS A 184 46.92 21.41 -1.06
N LEU A 185 47.30 20.13 -1.12
CA LEU A 185 46.34 19.04 -1.31
C LEU A 185 45.35 18.95 -0.14
N ILE A 186 45.85 19.02 1.10
CA ILE A 186 45.01 19.00 2.30
C ILE A 186 44.05 20.18 2.30
N SER A 187 44.55 21.39 2.05
CA SER A 187 43.72 22.60 2.01
C SER A 187 42.60 22.52 0.97
N ARG A 188 42.88 22.00 -0.24
CA ARG A 188 41.85 21.77 -1.27
C ARG A 188 40.78 20.80 -0.78
N LYS A 189 41.17 19.70 -0.12
CA LYS A 189 40.23 18.71 0.41
C LYS A 189 39.36 19.28 1.53
N VAL A 190 39.95 20.08 2.43
CA VAL A 190 39.22 20.80 3.47
C VAL A 190 38.20 21.76 2.85
N THR A 191 38.60 22.55 1.86
CA THR A 191 37.70 23.49 1.17
C THR A 191 36.54 22.77 0.49
N PHE A 192 36.82 21.64 -0.19
CA PHE A 192 35.80 20.82 -0.83
C PHE A 192 34.80 20.22 0.18
N LEU A 193 35.30 19.65 1.29
CA LEU A 193 34.44 19.08 2.33
C LEU A 193 33.61 20.17 3.03
N ASN A 194 34.20 21.33 3.31
CA ASN A 194 33.49 22.48 3.86
C ASN A 194 32.37 22.96 2.91
N GLY A 195 32.61 22.95 1.60
CA GLY A 195 31.58 23.24 0.60
C GLY A 195 30.42 22.23 0.62
N GLN A 196 30.70 20.94 0.83
CA GLN A 196 29.64 19.91 0.92
C GLN A 196 28.79 20.01 2.17
N ILE A 197 29.36 20.46 3.30
CA ILE A 197 28.66 20.56 4.58
C ILE A 197 28.10 21.96 4.85
N ALA A 198 28.27 22.90 3.91
CA ALA A 198 27.85 24.29 4.08
C ALA A 198 26.35 24.41 4.39
N ASP A 199 25.52 23.55 3.79
CA ASP A 199 24.07 23.53 3.97
C ASP A 199 23.58 22.51 5.00
N LEU A 200 24.50 21.83 5.71
CA LEU A 200 24.14 20.75 6.62
C LEU A 200 23.27 21.25 7.79
N GLU A 201 23.60 22.42 8.34
CA GLU A 201 22.88 22.98 9.47
C GLU A 201 21.48 23.47 9.07
N ASP A 202 21.35 24.05 7.88
CA ASP A 202 20.05 24.45 7.32
C ASP A 202 19.17 23.22 7.01
N LYS A 203 19.76 22.15 6.45
CA LYS A 203 19.05 20.88 6.25
C LYS A 203 18.58 20.26 7.54
N LYS A 204 19.39 20.29 8.62
CA LYS A 204 18.97 19.81 9.94
C LYS A 204 17.75 20.58 10.47
N LYS A 205 17.79 21.91 10.39
CA LYS A 205 16.64 22.76 10.77
C LYS A 205 15.40 22.42 9.95
N LEU A 206 15.55 22.27 8.63
CA LEU A 206 14.45 21.90 7.75
C LEU A 206 13.85 20.53 8.13
N VAL A 207 14.68 19.56 8.47
CA VAL A 207 14.22 18.24 8.95
C VAL A 207 13.44 18.36 10.25
N GLU A 208 13.93 19.14 11.22
CA GLU A 208 13.20 19.38 12.48
C GLU A 208 11.84 20.07 12.25
N GLU A 209 11.79 21.08 11.37
CA GLU A 209 10.55 21.76 10.99
C GLU A 209 9.56 20.81 10.32
N LYS A 210 10.03 20.00 9.37
CA LYS A 210 9.18 19.00 8.69
C LYS A 210 8.68 17.94 9.66
N GLN A 211 9.50 17.49 10.61
CA GLN A 211 9.07 16.55 11.64
C GLN A 211 8.00 17.14 12.56
N LYS A 212 8.09 18.43 12.93
CA LYS A 212 7.05 19.12 13.68
C LYS A 212 5.74 19.19 12.88
N ALA A 213 5.81 19.59 11.61
CA ALA A 213 4.65 19.66 10.73
C ALA A 213 3.98 18.28 10.53
N VAL A 214 4.77 17.21 10.39
CA VAL A 214 4.23 15.83 10.31
C VAL A 214 3.46 15.49 11.58
N LYS A 215 4.03 15.72 12.77
CA LYS A 215 3.35 15.45 14.05
C LYS A 215 2.06 16.26 14.22
N GLU A 216 2.03 17.50 13.76
CA GLU A 216 0.83 18.33 13.79
C GLU A 216 -0.25 17.80 12.83
N ASN A 217 0.15 17.42 11.62
CA ASN A 217 -0.75 16.83 10.64
C ASN A 217 -1.29 15.47 11.07
N GLU A 218 -0.48 14.63 11.72
CA GLU A 218 -0.93 13.35 12.30
C GLU A 218 -2.02 13.58 13.36
N LYS A 219 -1.85 14.56 14.24
CA LYS A 219 -2.88 14.94 15.22
C LYS A 219 -4.16 15.46 14.58
N LEU A 220 -4.04 16.27 13.52
CA LEU A 220 -5.20 16.75 12.77
C LEU A 220 -5.91 15.60 12.05
N LEU A 221 -5.16 14.66 11.48
CA LEU A 221 -5.71 13.48 10.83
C LEU A 221 -6.49 12.60 11.82
N GLU A 222 -5.93 12.35 13.02
CA GLU A 222 -6.64 11.62 14.08
C GLU A 222 -7.96 12.31 14.46
N LYS A 223 -7.97 13.63 14.61
CA LYS A 223 -9.19 14.41 14.86
C LYS A 223 -10.21 14.24 13.73
N TYR A 224 -9.79 14.40 12.48
CA TYR A 224 -10.71 14.25 11.34
C TYR A 224 -11.24 12.83 11.20
N ILE A 225 -10.45 11.80 11.52
CA ILE A 225 -10.94 10.41 11.57
C ILE A 225 -12.02 10.24 12.65
N THR A 226 -11.85 10.85 13.82
CA THR A 226 -12.88 10.81 14.86
C THR A 226 -14.15 11.55 14.45
N GLU A 227 -14.03 12.74 13.88
CA GLU A 227 -15.16 13.53 13.37
C GLU A 227 -15.90 12.81 12.23
N GLU A 228 -15.17 12.16 11.32
CA GLU A 228 -15.76 11.37 10.23
C GLU A 228 -16.59 10.20 10.78
N LYS A 229 -16.08 9.49 11.80
CA LYS A 229 -16.82 8.40 12.46
C LYS A 229 -18.12 8.90 13.08
N GLU A 230 -18.06 9.99 13.85
CA GLU A 230 -19.26 10.57 14.47
C GLU A 230 -20.29 11.03 13.43
N LEU A 231 -19.83 11.67 12.35
CA LEU A 231 -20.70 12.10 11.25
C LEU A 231 -21.31 10.90 10.53
N ARG A 232 -20.56 9.81 10.31
CA ARG A 232 -21.10 8.57 9.72
C ARG A 232 -22.17 7.95 10.60
N GLU A 233 -21.97 7.90 11.91
CA GLU A 233 -22.98 7.40 12.85
C GLU A 233 -24.26 8.25 12.84
N LYS A 234 -24.11 9.59 12.84
CA LYS A 234 -25.24 10.52 12.71
C LYS A 234 -25.98 10.33 11.38
N LEU A 235 -25.24 10.14 10.29
CA LEU A 235 -25.80 9.92 8.96
C LEU A 235 -26.61 8.62 8.90
N GLU A 236 -26.11 7.52 9.49
CA GLU A 236 -26.87 6.26 9.55
C GLU A 236 -28.12 6.37 10.42
N LYS A 237 -28.06 7.06 11.57
CA LYS A 237 -29.26 7.36 12.38
C LYS A 237 -30.30 8.15 11.58
N THR A 238 -29.87 9.25 10.94
CA THR A 238 -30.75 10.10 10.12
C THR A 238 -31.35 9.34 8.94
N LYS A 239 -30.58 8.43 8.31
CA LYS A 239 -31.11 7.57 7.24
C LYS A 239 -32.17 6.60 7.73
N ASN A 240 -32.00 6.04 8.93
CA ASN A 240 -32.99 5.14 9.52
C ASN A 240 -34.26 5.91 9.90
N GLU A 241 -34.14 7.07 10.53
CA GLU A 241 -35.26 7.98 10.80
C GLU A 241 -35.99 8.35 9.50
N LEU A 242 -35.26 8.67 8.42
CA LEU A 242 -35.85 8.96 7.12
C LEU A 242 -36.60 7.75 6.53
N LYS A 243 -36.13 6.52 6.75
CA LYS A 243 -36.83 5.30 6.30
C LYS A 243 -38.13 5.13 7.07
N GLU A 244 -38.11 5.28 8.39
CA GLU A 244 -39.31 5.21 9.23
C GLU A 244 -40.34 6.27 8.82
N LEU A 245 -39.91 7.54 8.68
CA LEU A 245 -40.76 8.63 8.19
C LEU A 245 -41.36 8.34 6.81
N ARG A 246 -40.62 7.70 5.90
CA ARG A 246 -41.16 7.29 4.58
C ARG A 246 -42.16 6.14 4.68
N GLU A 247 -41.99 5.22 5.63
CA GLU A 247 -42.99 4.18 5.88
C GLU A 247 -44.26 4.78 6.47
N ASP A 248 -44.12 5.71 7.40
CA ASP A 248 -45.26 6.43 7.97
C ASP A 248 -45.94 7.33 6.95
N GLU A 249 -45.21 8.01 6.06
CA GLU A 249 -45.78 8.74 4.92
C GLU A 249 -46.60 7.81 4.02
N LYS A 250 -46.10 6.60 3.72
CA LYS A 250 -46.85 5.61 2.95
C LYS A 250 -48.11 5.14 3.66
N ARG A 251 -48.06 4.94 4.98
CA ARG A 251 -49.24 4.59 5.79
C ARG A 251 -50.26 5.72 5.78
N LEU A 252 -49.80 6.96 5.96
CA LEU A 252 -50.64 8.15 5.91
C LEU A 252 -51.31 8.29 4.54
N ARG A 253 -50.57 8.16 3.43
CA ARG A 253 -51.14 8.20 2.08
C ARG A 253 -52.17 7.10 1.83
N LYS A 254 -51.98 5.89 2.39
CA LYS A 254 -52.99 4.83 2.31
C LYS A 254 -54.26 5.23 3.05
N ALA A 255 -54.12 5.71 4.29
CA ALA A 255 -55.25 6.19 5.08
C ALA A 255 -55.96 7.38 4.38
N GLU A 256 -55.21 8.36 3.86
CA GLU A 256 -55.75 9.49 3.08
C GLU A 256 -56.47 9.04 1.82
N ALA A 257 -56.05 7.95 1.16
CA ALA A 257 -56.76 7.38 0.01
C ALA A 257 -58.03 6.61 0.43
N GLU A 258 -58.05 6.00 1.62
CA GLU A 258 -59.22 5.35 2.19
C GLU A 258 -60.29 6.36 2.62
N VAL A 259 -59.89 7.54 3.11
CA VAL A 259 -60.82 8.61 3.52
C VAL A 259 -61.88 8.92 2.45
N PRO A 260 -61.56 9.35 1.22
CA PRO A 260 -62.57 9.69 0.21
C PRO A 260 -63.41 8.49 -0.23
N LEU A 261 -62.87 7.26 -0.16
CA LEU A 261 -63.65 6.05 -0.42
C LEU A 261 -64.70 5.86 0.68
N LEU A 262 -64.30 5.96 1.94
CA LEU A 262 -65.19 5.89 3.10
C LEU A 262 -66.18 7.05 3.10
N THR A 263 -65.78 8.28 2.75
CA THR A 263 -66.67 9.44 2.64
C THR A 263 -67.73 9.19 1.56
N LYS A 264 -67.34 8.67 0.39
CA LYS A 264 -68.31 8.27 -0.65
C LYS A 264 -69.24 7.17 -0.19
N GLN A 265 -68.73 6.16 0.52
CA GLN A 265 -69.57 5.10 1.09
C GLN A 265 -70.57 5.66 2.11
N ILE A 266 -70.14 6.61 2.95
CA ILE A 266 -71.01 7.31 3.90
C ILE A 266 -72.05 8.14 3.13
N GLU A 267 -71.67 8.88 2.09
CA GLU A 267 -72.61 9.64 1.25
C GLU A 267 -73.62 8.73 0.54
N GLU A 268 -73.19 7.59 -0.01
CA GLU A 268 -74.08 6.60 -0.63
C GLU A 268 -75.04 6.00 0.39
N LYS A 269 -74.54 5.66 1.59
CA LYS A 269 -75.36 5.16 2.69
C LYS A 269 -76.34 6.21 3.19
N ASN A 270 -75.93 7.47 3.31
CA ASN A 270 -76.81 8.58 3.67
C ASN A 270 -77.87 8.82 2.60
N LYS A 271 -77.54 8.78 1.31
CA LYS A 271 -78.53 8.83 0.22
C LYS A 271 -79.48 7.64 0.24
N GLN A 272 -79.00 6.45 0.59
CA GLN A 272 -79.86 5.27 0.80
C GLN A 272 -80.80 5.51 1.99
N ILE A 273 -80.30 6.07 3.09
CA ILE A 273 -81.13 6.44 4.25
C ILE A 273 -82.18 7.47 3.82
N GLU A 274 -81.79 8.54 3.12
CA GLU A 274 -82.71 9.59 2.63
C GLU A 274 -83.82 9.02 1.74
N LYS A 275 -83.47 8.12 0.81
CA LYS A 275 -84.45 7.42 -0.04
C LYS A 275 -85.37 6.52 0.77
N LEU A 276 -84.83 5.75 1.71
CA LEU A 276 -85.64 4.90 2.57
C LEU A 276 -86.55 5.74 3.48
N THR A 277 -86.09 6.89 3.97
CA THR A 277 -86.95 7.81 4.73
C THR A 277 -88.01 8.46 3.85
N SER A 278 -87.71 8.83 2.60
CA SER A 278 -88.73 9.34 1.69
C SER A 278 -89.74 8.26 1.30
N GLU A 279 -89.29 7.02 1.09
CA GLU A 279 -90.19 5.87 0.88
C GLU A 279 -91.06 5.61 2.10
N ILE A 280 -90.51 5.73 3.32
CA ILE A 280 -91.30 5.66 4.56
C ILE A 280 -92.31 6.81 4.64
N ASP A 281 -91.92 8.03 4.29
CA ASP A 281 -92.82 9.20 4.29
C ASP A 281 -93.91 9.08 3.22
N GLU A 282 -93.60 8.57 2.02
CA GLU A 282 -94.55 8.26 0.95
C GLU A 282 -95.52 7.15 1.38
N LEU A 283 -95.01 6.06 1.96
CA LEU A 283 -95.85 5.00 2.53
C LEU A 283 -96.73 5.51 3.67
N ASN A 284 -96.21 6.40 4.52
CA ASN A 284 -97.00 7.04 5.58
C ASN A 284 -98.07 7.99 5.00
N GLN A 285 -97.76 8.71 3.92
CA GLN A 285 -98.74 9.52 3.20
C GLN A 285 -99.80 8.65 2.55
N GLU A 286 -99.43 7.55 1.89
CA GLU A 286 -100.35 6.58 1.28
C GLU A 286 -101.24 5.94 2.35
N ILE A 287 -100.67 5.58 3.51
CA ILE A 287 -101.43 5.17 4.68
C ILE A 287 -102.43 6.25 5.08
N ALA A 288 -102.03 7.52 5.16
CA ALA A 288 -102.89 8.61 5.60
C ALA A 288 -103.95 9.05 4.58
N SER A 289 -103.65 9.01 3.28
CA SER A 289 -104.49 9.56 2.20
C SER A 289 -105.39 8.54 1.52
N GLU A 290 -104.99 7.27 1.48
CA GLU A 290 -105.74 6.21 0.79
C GLU A 290 -106.29 5.19 1.78
N LEU A 291 -105.42 4.61 2.61
CA LEU A 291 -105.80 3.50 3.50
C LEU A 291 -106.59 3.96 4.73
N GLN A 292 -106.24 5.08 5.38
CA GLN A 292 -106.97 5.61 6.53
C GLN A 292 -108.41 6.02 6.19
N PRO A 293 -108.69 6.72 5.07
CA PRO A 293 -110.06 7.00 4.65
C PRO A 293 -110.81 5.77 4.13
N GLU A 294 -110.13 4.75 3.58
CA GLU A 294 -110.76 3.45 3.31
C GLU A 294 -111.13 2.71 4.60
N ILE A 295 -110.24 2.69 5.60
CA ILE A 295 -110.50 2.10 6.92
C ILE A 295 -111.64 2.84 7.63
N GLU A 296 -111.68 4.18 7.58
CA GLU A 296 -112.79 4.96 8.13
C GLU A 296 -114.10 4.76 7.36
N LYS A 297 -114.06 4.49 6.05
CA LYS A 297 -115.25 4.12 5.27
C LYS A 297 -115.75 2.73 5.64
N LEU A 298 -114.86 1.76 5.80
CA LEU A 298 -115.18 0.38 6.19
C LEU A 298 -115.64 0.28 7.65
N SER A 299 -115.12 1.13 8.55
CA SER A 299 -115.54 1.17 9.96
C SER A 299 -116.88 1.86 10.21
N LYS A 300 -117.40 2.61 9.22
CA LYS A 300 -118.71 3.30 9.27
C LYS A 300 -119.86 2.48 8.68
N ILE A 301 -119.59 1.27 8.20
CA ILE A 301 -120.63 0.31 7.82
C ILE A 301 -121.16 -0.33 9.11
N GLU A 302 -122.44 -0.09 9.43
CA GLU A 302 -123.09 -0.66 10.60
C GLU A 302 -123.01 -2.19 10.57
N ARG A 303 -122.51 -2.78 11.67
CA ARG A 303 -122.49 -4.23 11.86
C ARG A 303 -123.94 -4.75 11.79
N PRO A 304 -124.26 -5.69 10.88
CA PRO A 304 -125.65 -6.13 10.67
C PRO A 304 -126.32 -6.79 11.90
N THR A 305 -125.55 -7.18 12.92
CA THR A 305 -126.03 -7.89 14.12
C THR A 305 -125.01 -7.87 15.28
N GLU A 306 -125.48 -7.88 16.53
CA GLU A 306 -124.63 -7.93 17.75
C GLU A 306 -124.19 -9.35 18.18
N LYS A 307 -124.53 -10.40 17.42
CA LYS A 307 -124.23 -11.81 17.75
C LYS A 307 -122.95 -12.28 17.06
N ASP A 308 -122.04 -12.93 17.81
CA ASP A 308 -120.81 -13.51 17.25
C ASP A 308 -121.08 -14.67 16.28
N ILE A 309 -120.21 -14.81 15.26
CA ILE A 309 -120.32 -15.79 14.17
C ILE A 309 -120.47 -17.23 14.71
N ALA A 310 -119.77 -17.56 15.80
CA ALA A 310 -119.83 -18.88 16.42
C ALA A 310 -121.22 -19.24 16.99
N THR A 311 -121.97 -18.25 17.50
CA THR A 311 -123.32 -18.46 18.04
C THR A 311 -124.37 -18.67 16.95
N ILE A 312 -124.20 -18.03 15.79
CA ILE A 312 -125.13 -18.16 14.64
C ILE A 312 -124.97 -19.53 13.97
N GLU A 313 -123.75 -20.07 13.88
CA GLU A 313 -123.51 -21.41 13.35
C GLU A 313 -124.13 -22.53 14.21
N GLN A 314 -124.20 -22.33 15.53
CA GLN A 314 -124.75 -23.31 16.46
C GLN A 314 -126.29 -23.35 16.41
N GLU A 315 -126.96 -22.20 16.34
CA GLU A 315 -128.42 -22.11 16.16
C GLU A 315 -128.86 -22.72 14.80
N LEU A 316 -128.08 -22.54 13.73
CA LEU A 316 -128.35 -23.10 12.39
C LEU A 316 -128.28 -24.64 12.35
N LYS A 317 -127.43 -25.24 13.20
CA LYS A 317 -127.25 -26.70 13.25
C LYS A 317 -128.42 -27.40 13.95
N GLU A 318 -128.95 -26.80 15.02
CA GLU A 318 -130.11 -27.33 15.75
C GLU A 318 -131.41 -27.27 14.94
N LEU A 319 -131.61 -26.20 14.16
CA LEU A 319 -132.79 -26.05 13.31
C LEU A 319 -132.81 -27.08 12.16
N ARG A 320 -131.66 -27.39 11.56
CA ARG A 320 -131.54 -28.39 10.49
C ARG A 320 -131.82 -29.82 10.95
N GLU A 321 -131.46 -30.19 12.17
CA GLU A 321 -131.77 -31.50 12.75
C GLU A 321 -133.27 -31.67 13.01
N LYS A 322 -133.95 -30.61 13.50
CA LYS A 322 -135.40 -30.61 13.70
C LYS A 322 -136.19 -30.77 12.40
N GLU A 323 -135.77 -30.10 11.31
CA GLU A 323 -136.42 -30.22 10.00
C GLU A 323 -136.36 -31.66 9.45
N LYS A 324 -135.22 -32.32 9.60
CA LYS A 324 -134.97 -33.67 9.07
C LYS A 324 -135.85 -34.74 9.75
N GLY A 325 -136.14 -34.56 11.03
CA GLY A 325 -137.00 -35.47 11.80
C GLY A 325 -138.48 -35.41 11.36
N LEU A 326 -139.00 -34.22 11.08
CA LEU A 326 -140.41 -34.02 10.72
C LEU A 326 -140.73 -34.56 9.31
N ARG A 327 -139.83 -34.43 8.33
CA ARG A 327 -140.05 -34.96 6.97
C ARG A 327 -140.15 -36.49 6.92
N LYS A 328 -139.48 -37.23 7.81
CA LYS A 328 -139.59 -38.71 7.89
C LYS A 328 -140.96 -39.18 8.38
N LEU A 329 -141.57 -38.43 9.29
CA LEU A 329 -142.90 -38.75 9.84
C LEU A 329 -144.01 -38.52 8.81
N GLU A 330 -143.85 -37.50 7.97
CA GLU A 330 -144.81 -37.19 6.91
C GLU A 330 -144.92 -38.30 5.85
N ALA A 331 -143.78 -38.87 5.45
CA ALA A 331 -143.73 -39.95 4.46
C ALA A 331 -144.37 -41.27 4.96
N THR A 332 -144.29 -41.56 6.26
CA THR A 332 -144.87 -42.78 6.84
C THR A 332 -146.38 -42.72 6.98
N ILE A 333 -146.94 -41.52 7.20
CA ILE A 333 -148.40 -41.32 7.25
C ILE A 333 -148.99 -41.44 5.84
N GLU A 334 -148.28 -40.96 4.82
CA GLU A 334 -148.74 -41.00 3.43
C GLU A 334 -148.83 -42.42 2.86
N ALA A 335 -147.88 -43.31 3.20
CA ALA A 335 -147.95 -44.72 2.81
C ALA A 335 -149.21 -45.43 3.34
N LYS A 336 -149.56 -45.21 4.63
CA LYS A 336 -150.74 -45.81 5.26
C LYS A 336 -152.08 -45.31 4.70
N ILE A 337 -152.12 -44.05 4.24
CA ILE A 337 -153.31 -43.49 3.59
C ILE A 337 -153.57 -44.21 2.26
N ASN A 338 -152.50 -44.50 1.51
CA ASN A 338 -152.63 -45.22 0.24
C ASN A 338 -153.06 -46.67 0.43
N ASP A 339 -152.57 -47.35 1.47
CA ASP A 339 -153.02 -48.71 1.80
C ASP A 339 -154.52 -48.76 2.12
N TYR A 340 -155.04 -47.78 2.89
CA TYR A 340 -156.47 -47.73 3.21
C TYR A 340 -157.34 -47.37 2.00
N ARG A 341 -156.87 -46.52 1.08
CA ARG A 341 -157.57 -46.20 -0.18
C ARG A 341 -157.69 -47.42 -1.09
N SER A 342 -156.68 -48.27 -1.11
CA SER A 342 -156.68 -49.53 -1.87
C SER A 342 -157.79 -50.48 -1.37
N ILE A 343 -158.02 -50.54 -0.06
CA ILE A 343 -159.03 -51.41 0.55
C ILE A 343 -160.44 -50.88 0.31
N GLU A 344 -160.62 -49.55 0.32
CA GLU A 344 -161.91 -48.88 0.07
C GLU A 344 -162.43 -49.14 -1.36
N GLN A 345 -161.55 -49.11 -2.37
CA GLN A 345 -161.95 -49.25 -3.77
C GLN A 345 -162.27 -50.69 -4.18
N ASN A 346 -161.50 -51.67 -3.70
CA ASN A 346 -161.60 -53.05 -4.18
C ASN A 346 -162.60 -53.92 -3.40
N LYS A 347 -163.15 -53.41 -2.28
CA LYS A 347 -164.18 -54.05 -1.42
C LYS A 347 -163.81 -55.46 -0.88
N VAL A 348 -162.57 -55.89 -1.08
CA VAL A 348 -162.00 -57.15 -0.60
C VAL A 348 -160.56 -56.85 -0.15
N CYS A 349 -160.18 -57.34 1.03
CA CYS A 349 -158.87 -57.07 1.60
C CYS A 349 -157.76 -57.86 0.88
N PRO A 350 -156.72 -57.20 0.32
CA PRO A 350 -155.69 -57.85 -0.51
C PRO A 350 -154.74 -58.77 0.27
N THR A 351 -154.85 -58.82 1.60
CA THR A 351 -154.00 -59.67 2.45
C THR A 351 -154.75 -60.88 3.01
N CYS A 352 -156.09 -60.88 3.01
CA CYS A 352 -156.87 -61.95 3.65
C CYS A 352 -158.21 -62.30 2.99
N ASP A 353 -158.51 -61.75 1.81
CA ASP A 353 -159.64 -62.09 0.91
C ASP A 353 -161.05 -62.08 1.53
N ARG A 354 -161.25 -61.37 2.65
CA ARG A 354 -162.59 -61.12 3.21
C ARG A 354 -163.21 -59.84 2.62
N PRO A 355 -164.53 -59.81 2.38
CA PRO A 355 -165.23 -58.60 1.97
C PRO A 355 -165.13 -57.54 3.08
N ALA A 356 -164.72 -56.33 2.71
CA ALA A 356 -164.50 -55.22 3.62
C ALA A 356 -165.52 -54.10 3.35
N ASP A 357 -166.16 -53.60 4.41
CA ASP A 357 -167.16 -52.54 4.32
C ASP A 357 -166.48 -51.18 4.02
N PRO A 358 -166.80 -50.55 2.88
CA PRO A 358 -166.15 -49.30 2.46
C PRO A 358 -166.35 -48.12 3.43
N GLN A 359 -167.41 -48.11 4.25
CA GLN A 359 -167.64 -46.98 5.17
C GLN A 359 -166.62 -46.91 6.31
N GLU A 360 -166.09 -48.05 6.78
CA GLU A 360 -165.10 -48.07 7.86
C GLU A 360 -163.74 -47.49 7.45
N PHE A 361 -163.36 -47.61 6.17
CA PHE A 361 -162.06 -47.15 5.68
C PHE A 361 -162.06 -45.67 5.28
N LYS A 362 -163.20 -45.09 4.90
CA LYS A 362 -163.33 -43.63 4.71
C LYS A 362 -163.00 -42.84 5.97
N ALA A 363 -163.58 -43.23 7.10
CA ALA A 363 -163.32 -42.57 8.39
C ALA A 363 -161.84 -42.67 8.81
N LYS A 364 -161.17 -43.80 8.51
CA LYS A 364 -159.75 -43.99 8.78
C LYS A 364 -158.83 -43.17 7.86
N ILE A 365 -159.22 -42.94 6.60
CA ILE A 365 -158.48 -42.10 5.66
C ILE A 365 -158.57 -40.62 6.06
N GLU A 366 -159.76 -40.12 6.43
CA GLU A 366 -159.93 -38.73 6.86
C GLU A 366 -159.14 -38.41 8.14
N ALA A 367 -159.15 -39.33 9.12
CA ALA A 367 -158.35 -39.20 10.33
C ALA A 367 -156.84 -39.08 10.04
N LYS A 368 -156.32 -39.91 9.11
CA LYS A 368 -154.90 -39.89 8.74
C LYS A 368 -154.52 -38.69 7.88
N LEU A 369 -155.42 -38.17 7.04
CA LEU A 369 -155.20 -36.93 6.29
C LEU A 369 -155.11 -35.70 7.20
N ALA A 370 -155.93 -35.64 8.26
CA ALA A 370 -155.85 -34.58 9.27
C ALA A 370 -154.53 -34.63 10.06
N GLU A 371 -154.03 -35.83 10.35
CA GLU A 371 -152.73 -36.04 11.01
C GLU A 371 -151.57 -35.59 10.13
N LYS A 372 -151.59 -35.90 8.82
CA LYS A 372 -150.58 -35.43 7.86
C LYS A 372 -150.51 -33.90 7.82
N LYS A 373 -151.66 -33.23 7.73
CA LYS A 373 -151.75 -31.76 7.61
C LYS A 373 -151.15 -31.02 8.82
N LYS A 374 -151.27 -31.59 10.04
CA LYS A 374 -150.65 -31.04 11.26
C LYS A 374 -149.12 -31.17 11.25
N VAL A 375 -148.58 -32.23 10.65
CA VAL A 375 -147.13 -32.44 10.56
C VAL A 375 -146.52 -31.50 9.51
N SER A 376 -147.16 -31.34 8.35
CA SER A 376 -146.66 -30.45 7.27
C SER A 376 -146.60 -28.98 7.69
N GLN A 377 -147.55 -28.50 8.51
CA GLN A 377 -147.53 -27.12 9.02
C GLN A 377 -146.35 -26.82 9.95
N LYS A 378 -145.77 -27.82 10.62
CA LYS A 378 -144.59 -27.67 11.49
C LYS A 378 -143.26 -27.72 10.76
N VAL A 379 -143.26 -28.02 9.45
CA VAL A 379 -142.04 -28.09 8.63
C VAL A 379 -141.78 -26.77 7.89
N VAL A 380 -142.83 -25.97 7.64
CA VAL A 380 -142.77 -24.76 6.79
C VAL A 380 -142.67 -23.46 7.61
N GLY A 381 -142.93 -23.50 8.92
CA GLY A 381 -142.69 -22.40 9.86
C GLY A 381 -141.61 -22.78 10.84
#